data_AF-A0A7D9I2X6-F1
#
_entry.id   AF-A0A7D9I2X6-F1
#
_cell.length_a   1.000
_cell.length_b   1.000
_cell.length_c   1.000
_cell.angle_alpha   90.00
_cell.angle_beta   90.00
_cell.angle_gamma   90.00
#
_symmetry.space_group_name_H-M   'P 1'
#
loop_
_entity.id
_entity.type
_entity.pdbx_description
1 polymer ?
#
loop_
_entity_poly.entity_id
_entity_poly.type
_entity_poly.pdbx_seq_one_letter_code
_entity_poly.pdbx_strand_id
1 'polypeptide(L)'
;MATKCYPPKVLRLMGMAQKCPDWQILWFCHFSILCEEEKVMSAKGIHPLAIINSKEDYNVLQTAGREMFKEINELINAGKIDVKGKEIKFQFFLGGDYKAC
;
A
#
# COMPACT_ATOMS: atom_id res chain seq x y z
N MET A 1 24.38 -2.18 -11.47
CA MET A 1 23.98 -3.56 -11.82
C MET A 1 22.46 -3.62 -11.77
N ALA A 2 21.79 -3.97 -12.87
CA ALA A 2 20.33 -4.04 -12.92
C ALA A 2 19.86 -5.32 -12.23
N THR A 3 19.22 -5.20 -11.07
CA THR A 3 18.56 -6.31 -10.38
C THR A 3 17.42 -6.82 -11.26
N LYS A 4 17.62 -7.99 -11.87
CA LYS A 4 16.60 -8.71 -12.64
C LYS A 4 15.51 -9.17 -11.67
N CYS A 5 14.39 -8.48 -11.65
CA CYS A 5 13.22 -8.99 -10.95
C CYS A 5 12.49 -10.01 -11.84
N TYR A 6 12.55 -11.28 -11.44
CA TYR A 6 11.83 -12.36 -12.10
C TYR A 6 10.37 -12.37 -11.66
N PRO A 7 9.43 -12.71 -12.56
CA PRO A 7 8.02 -12.87 -12.18
C PRO A 7 7.85 -14.05 -11.19
N PRO A 8 6.95 -13.93 -10.20
CA PRO A 8 6.01 -12.83 -9.99
C PRO A 8 6.66 -11.60 -9.34
N LYS A 9 6.27 -10.40 -9.79
CA LYS A 9 6.69 -9.17 -9.12
C LYS A 9 6.03 -9.10 -7.75
N VAL A 10 6.82 -8.93 -6.71
CA VAL A 10 6.29 -8.90 -5.35
C VAL A 10 5.99 -7.46 -4.93
N LEU A 11 4.78 -7.21 -4.48
CA LEU A 11 4.27 -5.92 -4.02
C LEU A 11 4.06 -5.99 -2.50
N ARG A 12 4.56 -5.00 -1.77
CA ARG A 12 4.19 -4.78 -0.37
C ARG A 12 3.22 -3.62 -0.31
N LEU A 13 2.04 -3.83 0.26
CA LEU A 13 1.13 -2.78 0.65
C LEU A 13 1.31 -2.52 2.14
N MET A 14 1.56 -1.28 2.53
CA MET A 14 1.74 -0.90 3.92
C MET A 14 0.78 0.21 4.31
N GLY A 15 -0.04 -0.05 5.33
CA GLY A 15 -0.85 0.95 6.02
C GLY A 15 -0.15 1.42 7.29
N MET A 16 -0.05 2.72 7.50
CA MET A 16 0.43 3.33 8.73
C MET A 16 -0.65 4.22 9.32
N ALA A 17 -0.97 4.05 10.59
CA ALA A 17 -1.77 5.00 11.35
C ALA A 17 -0.87 5.72 12.36
N GLN A 18 -0.91 7.05 12.35
CA GLN A 18 -0.24 7.88 13.33
C GLN A 18 -1.29 8.71 14.08
N LYS A 19 -1.27 8.62 15.41
CA LYS A 19 -2.07 9.51 16.26
C LYS A 19 -1.40 10.89 16.33
N CYS A 20 -2.09 11.94 15.91
CA CYS A 20 -1.64 13.32 16.07
C CYS A 20 -2.16 13.91 17.40
N PRO A 21 -1.55 15.01 17.90
CA PRO A 21 -2.17 15.81 18.95
C PRO A 21 -3.62 16.19 18.55
N ASP A 22 -4.51 16.33 19.53
CA ASP A 22 -5.95 16.65 19.33
C ASP A 22 -6.86 15.49 18.85
N TRP A 23 -6.53 14.23 19.17
CA TRP A 23 -7.36 13.05 18.85
C TRP A 23 -7.60 12.80 17.35
N GLN A 24 -6.75 13.37 16.50
CA GLN A 24 -6.76 13.09 15.07
C GLN A 24 -5.91 11.85 14.76
N ILE A 25 -6.37 11.05 13.81
CA ILE A 25 -5.62 9.96 13.20
C ILE A 25 -5.29 10.36 11.77
N LEU A 26 -4.01 10.25 11.47
CA LEU A 26 -3.50 10.34 10.12
C LEU A 26 -3.17 8.92 9.64
N TRP A 27 -3.93 8.45 8.67
CA TRP A 27 -3.71 7.16 8.04
C TRP A 27 -3.05 7.33 6.68
N PHE A 28 -1.97 6.61 6.46
CA PHE A 28 -1.18 6.60 5.25
C PHE A 28 -1.17 5.20 4.64
N CYS A 29 -1.59 5.07 3.39
CA CYS A 29 -1.43 3.84 2.62
C CYS A 29 -0.44 4.07 1.50
N HIS A 30 0.50 3.15 1.36
CA HIS A 30 1.44 3.16 0.25
C HIS A 30 1.78 1.75 -0.16
N PHE A 31 2.29 1.60 -1.38
CA PHE A 31 2.90 0.35 -1.82
C PHE A 31 4.36 0.55 -2.19
N SER A 32 5.12 -0.54 -2.11
CA SER A 32 6.48 -0.64 -2.62
C SER A 32 6.64 -1.92 -3.41
N ILE A 33 7.52 -1.87 -4.42
CA ILE A 33 7.86 -3.03 -5.24
C ILE A 33 9.10 -3.66 -4.62
N LEU A 34 8.99 -4.90 -4.14
CA LEU A 34 10.02 -5.63 -3.42
C LEU A 34 11.20 -6.09 -4.31
N CYS A 35 11.14 -5.80 -5.61
CA CYS A 35 12.14 -6.11 -6.63
C CYS A 35 13.46 -5.35 -6.51
N GLU A 36 13.47 -4.23 -5.79
CA GLU A 36 14.64 -3.38 -5.63
C GLU A 36 15.07 -3.45 -4.17
N GLU A 37 15.93 -4.41 -3.83
CA GLU A 37 16.41 -4.68 -2.46
C GLU A 37 16.85 -3.40 -1.71
N GLU A 38 17.40 -2.42 -2.42
CA GLU A 38 17.82 -1.13 -1.85
C GLU A 38 16.69 -0.09 -1.71
N LYS A 39 15.57 -0.21 -2.45
CA LYS A 39 14.49 0.80 -2.46
C LYS A 39 13.28 0.46 -1.60
N VAL A 40 13.09 -0.80 -1.22
CA VAL A 40 11.94 -1.27 -0.41
C VAL A 40 11.76 -0.49 0.90
N MET A 41 12.88 -0.09 1.52
CA MET A 41 12.92 0.62 2.81
C MET A 41 13.30 2.11 2.64
N SER A 42 13.45 2.58 1.40
CA SER A 42 13.82 3.96 1.11
C SER A 42 12.60 4.79 0.73
N ALA A 43 12.59 6.08 1.06
CA ALA A 43 11.53 7.00 0.62
C ALA A 43 11.34 7.03 -0.92
N LYS A 44 12.37 6.65 -1.70
CA LYS A 44 12.31 6.59 -3.17
C LYS A 44 11.50 5.41 -3.71
N GLY A 45 11.24 4.39 -2.90
CA GLY A 45 10.45 3.20 -3.28
C GLY A 45 9.03 3.19 -2.72
N ILE A 46 8.63 4.27 -2.04
CA ILE A 46 7.28 4.43 -1.47
C ILE A 46 6.39 5.14 -2.48
N HIS A 47 5.30 4.48 -2.86
CA HIS A 47 4.28 5.03 -3.74
C HIS A 47 2.98 5.23 -2.95
N PRO A 48 2.61 6.47 -2.57
CA PRO A 48 1.41 6.73 -1.78
C PRO A 48 0.15 6.44 -2.59
N LEU A 49 -0.82 5.77 -1.95
CA LEU A 49 -2.14 5.46 -2.50
C LEU A 49 -3.20 6.36 -1.89
N ALA A 50 -3.14 6.58 -0.58
CA ALA A 50 -4.13 7.37 0.14
C ALA A 50 -3.54 8.00 1.41
N ILE A 51 -4.07 9.17 1.73
CA ILE A 51 -3.85 9.88 2.98
C ILE A 51 -5.23 10.25 3.52
N ILE A 52 -5.57 9.77 4.72
CA ILE A 52 -6.83 10.06 5.38
C ILE A 52 -6.50 10.77 6.68
N ASN A 53 -6.93 12.02 6.81
CA ASN A 53 -6.86 12.77 8.07
C ASN A 53 -8.27 12.90 8.63
N SER A 54 -8.53 12.28 9.77
CA SER A 54 -9.82 12.39 10.45
C SER A 54 -9.66 12.28 11.96
N LYS A 55 -10.74 12.54 12.70
CA LYS A 55 -10.81 12.04 14.09
C LYS A 55 -10.75 10.52 14.08
N GLU A 56 -10.35 9.93 15.20
CA GLU A 56 -10.40 8.48 15.41
C GLU A 56 -11.84 7.97 15.33
N ASP A 57 -12.27 7.63 14.12
CA ASP A 57 -13.59 7.08 13.83
C ASP A 57 -13.47 6.00 12.74
N TYR A 58 -13.82 4.79 13.14
CA TYR A 58 -13.81 3.63 12.26
C TYR A 58 -14.71 3.82 11.03
N ASN A 59 -15.84 4.51 11.17
CA ASN A 59 -16.77 4.76 10.06
C ASN A 59 -16.14 5.64 9.00
N VAL A 60 -15.30 6.59 9.40
CA VAL A 60 -14.59 7.47 8.47
C VAL A 60 -13.56 6.66 7.69
N LEU A 61 -12.77 5.80 8.36
CA LEU A 61 -11.81 4.93 7.68
C LEU A 61 -12.51 3.95 6.72
N GLN A 62 -13.62 3.34 7.17
CA GLN A 62 -14.38 2.40 6.36
C GLN A 62 -15.00 3.07 5.13
N THR A 63 -15.48 4.31 5.26
CA THR A 63 -16.14 5.04 4.17
C THR A 63 -15.09 5.63 3.21
N ALA A 64 -14.07 6.30 3.74
CA ALA A 64 -13.03 6.93 2.94
C ALA A 64 -12.12 5.90 2.23
N GLY A 65 -11.87 4.76 2.86
CA GLY A 65 -11.06 3.68 2.28
C GLY A 65 -11.83 2.67 1.43
N ARG A 66 -13.17 2.73 1.37
CA ARG A 66 -14.02 1.67 0.79
C ARG A 66 -13.62 1.28 -0.63
N GLU A 67 -13.63 2.25 -1.53
CA GLU A 67 -13.37 2.01 -2.95
C GLU A 67 -11.93 1.56 -3.18
N MET A 68 -10.97 2.18 -2.49
CA MET A 68 -9.56 1.79 -2.56
C MET A 68 -9.35 0.35 -2.08
N PHE A 69 -9.91 -0.05 -0.94
CA PHE A 69 -9.80 -1.44 -0.46
C PHE A 69 -10.50 -2.42 -1.39
N LYS A 70 -11.62 -2.04 -2.00
CA LYS A 70 -12.31 -2.85 -2.99
C LYS A 70 -11.41 -3.10 -4.21
N GLU A 71 -10.83 -2.07 -4.80
CA GLU A 71 -9.91 -2.19 -5.94
C GLU A 71 -8.68 -3.03 -5.60
N ILE A 72 -8.08 -2.81 -4.43
CA ILE A 72 -6.94 -3.60 -3.95
C ILE A 72 -7.32 -5.08 -3.80
N ASN A 73 -8.48 -5.38 -3.24
CA ASN A 73 -8.95 -6.75 -3.08
C ASN A 73 -9.24 -7.42 -4.43
N GLU A 74 -9.83 -6.69 -5.39
CA GLU A 74 -10.03 -7.18 -6.76
C GLU A 74 -8.68 -7.49 -7.44
N LEU A 75 -7.67 -6.64 -7.26
CA LEU A 75 -6.31 -6.88 -7.76
C LEU A 75 -5.65 -8.09 -7.10
N ILE A 76 -5.77 -8.24 -5.77
CA ILE A 76 -5.25 -9.40 -5.03
C ILE A 76 -5.89 -10.70 -5.55
N ASN A 77 -7.21 -10.70 -5.75
CA ASN A 77 -7.96 -11.86 -6.25
C ASN A 77 -7.59 -12.21 -7.69
N ALA A 78 -7.35 -11.21 -8.54
CA ALA A 78 -6.91 -11.43 -9.91
C ALA A 78 -5.48 -11.99 -9.97
N GLY A 79 -4.59 -11.56 -9.06
CA GLY A 79 -3.18 -11.98 -9.00
C GLY A 79 -2.35 -11.55 -10.22
N LYS A 80 -2.93 -10.73 -11.09
CA LYS A 80 -2.33 -10.26 -12.34
C LYS A 80 -2.92 -8.92 -12.78
N ILE A 81 -2.14 -8.16 -13.52
CA ILE A 81 -2.56 -6.89 -14.14
C ILE A 81 -2.00 -6.82 -15.56
N ASP A 82 -2.81 -6.29 -16.49
CA ASP A 82 -2.30 -5.95 -17.82
C ASP A 82 -1.70 -4.54 -17.78
N VAL A 83 -0.43 -4.44 -18.13
CA VAL A 83 0.24 -3.16 -18.31
C VAL A 83 0.83 -3.12 -19.70
N LYS A 84 0.26 -2.27 -20.57
CA LYS A 84 0.70 -2.09 -21.97
C LYS A 84 0.66 -3.41 -22.77
N GLY A 85 -0.39 -4.21 -22.60
CA GLY A 85 -0.57 -5.49 -23.30
C GLY A 85 0.35 -6.60 -22.80
N LYS A 86 0.98 -6.41 -21.63
CA LYS A 86 1.79 -7.42 -20.96
C LYS A 86 1.12 -7.80 -19.65
N GLU A 87 0.74 -9.06 -19.54
CA GLU A 87 0.26 -9.65 -18.30
C GLU A 87 1.42 -9.73 -17.29
N ILE A 88 1.28 -9.05 -16.17
CA ILE A 88 2.23 -9.07 -15.06
C ILE A 88 1.57 -9.80 -13.91
N LYS A 89 2.10 -10.97 -13.55
CA LYS A 89 1.73 -11.68 -12.32
C LYS A 89 2.40 -11.00 -11.13
N PHE A 90 1.67 -10.82 -10.05
CA PHE A 90 2.18 -10.25 -8.82
C PHE A 90 1.69 -10.99 -7.59
N GLN A 91 2.42 -10.80 -6.49
CA GLN A 91 2.02 -11.29 -5.17
C GLN A 91 1.99 -10.11 -4.20
N PHE A 92 0.88 -9.97 -3.46
CA PHE A 92 0.72 -8.94 -2.45
C PHE A 92 1.15 -9.44 -1.06
N PHE A 93 1.92 -8.61 -0.37
CA PHE A 93 2.21 -8.72 1.06
C PHE A 93 1.57 -7.53 1.76
N LEU A 94 0.63 -7.80 2.66
CA LEU A 94 -0.04 -6.77 3.45
C LEU A 94 0.73 -6.56 4.75
N GLY A 95 1.04 -5.31 5.04
CA GLY A 95 1.65 -4.87 6.30
C GLY A 95 0.88 -3.70 6.89
N GLY A 96 0.84 -3.64 8.21
CA GLY A 96 0.24 -2.54 8.95
C GLY A 96 1.13 -2.16 10.12
N ASP A 97 1.32 -0.87 10.34
CA ASP A 97 1.92 -0.35 11.56
C ASP A 97 0.98 0.67 12.20
N TYR A 98 0.79 0.58 13.50
CA TYR A 98 0.03 1.55 14.28
C TYR A 98 0.99 2.18 15.28
N LYS A 99 1.31 3.45 15.05
CA LYS A 99 2.11 4.23 15.98
C LYS A 99 1.19 5.15 16.77
N ALA A 100 1.02 4.83 18.04
CA ALA A 100 0.59 5.81 19.02
C ALA A 100 1.76 6.79 19.25
N CYS A 101 1.54 8.08 19.00
CA CYS A 101 2.46 9.12 19.48
C CYS A 101 2.25 9.33 20.98
#